data_AF-A0A7C2NSC2-F1
#
_entry.id   AF-A0A7C2NSC2-F1
#
_cell.length_a   1.000
_cell.length_b   1.000
_cell.length_c   1.000
_cell.angle_alpha   90.00
_cell.angle_beta   90.00
_cell.angle_gamma   90.00
#
_symmetry.space_group_name_H-M   'P 1'
#
loop_
_entity.id
_entity.type
_entity.pdbx_description
1 polymer ?
#
loop_
_entity_poly.entity_id
_entity_poly.type
_entity_poly.pdbx_seq_one_letter_code
_entity_poly.pdbx_strand_id
1 'polypeptide(L)'
;MKTILSLFLLIITFNAQTFYGENPLAHTYSIVARDTVTGEMGVAVQSHWFSVGTIVSWGEAGVGVVATQSFVNVSFGPNGLALLREGFNAQDVLDKLIEEDEGRDYRQLAILDAKGNVATYSGKKCTPEAGHLQGNQFSVQANMMKYDTVWRVMKETFENSKGSLAERLLLTLEAAEEAGGDIRGKQSASLLVVKAESTGKVWEDRLVDLHVEDHPEPLVELRRLYRVHQAYEHMNKGDLAIEHGDMELAMKEYSAAEELFPENLEMKFWRAVTLTNIGELESALPIFKEVFSKDNNWKILTPKLLVNELLNVSETELQRILSVGD
;
A
#
# COMPACT_ATOMS: atom_id res chain seq x y z
N MET A 1 -43.31 -37.95 -61.58
CA MET A 1 -42.59 -37.88 -60.29
C MET A 1 -41.49 -36.83 -60.38
N LYS A 2 -41.72 -35.65 -59.83
CA LYS A 2 -40.68 -34.64 -59.54
C LYS A 2 -40.96 -34.16 -58.13
N THR A 3 -40.15 -34.60 -57.17
CA THR A 3 -40.26 -34.20 -55.77
C THR A 3 -39.22 -33.10 -55.54
N ILE A 4 -39.68 -31.88 -55.34
CA ILE A 4 -38.85 -30.74 -54.93
C ILE A 4 -38.75 -30.81 -53.41
N LEU A 5 -37.54 -31.05 -52.90
CA LEU A 5 -37.25 -31.01 -51.46
C LEU A 5 -36.63 -29.65 -51.14
N SER A 6 -37.40 -28.74 -50.57
CA SER A 6 -36.89 -27.48 -50.01
C SER A 6 -36.18 -27.76 -48.69
N LEU A 7 -34.87 -27.50 -48.64
CA LEU A 7 -34.08 -27.54 -47.41
C LEU A 7 -34.07 -26.14 -46.80
N PHE A 8 -34.84 -25.94 -45.72
CA PHE A 8 -34.79 -24.73 -44.91
C PHE A 8 -33.54 -24.80 -44.02
N LEU A 9 -32.51 -24.00 -44.34
CA LEU A 9 -31.32 -23.87 -43.50
C LEU A 9 -31.64 -22.86 -42.38
N LEU A 10 -31.97 -23.38 -41.19
CA LEU A 10 -32.12 -22.58 -39.98
C LEU A 10 -30.72 -22.11 -39.54
N ILE A 11 -30.35 -20.88 -39.88
CA ILE A 11 -29.13 -20.24 -39.38
C ILE A 11 -29.37 -19.90 -37.90
N ILE A 12 -28.98 -20.82 -37.03
CA ILE A 12 -28.83 -20.53 -35.60
C ILE A 12 -27.57 -19.67 -35.49
N THR A 13 -27.74 -18.35 -35.43
CA THR A 13 -26.68 -17.45 -34.97
C THR A 13 -26.42 -17.76 -33.50
N PHE A 14 -25.44 -18.62 -33.22
CA PHE A 14 -24.76 -18.59 -31.93
C PHE A 14 -24.15 -17.19 -31.82
N ASN A 15 -24.81 -16.29 -31.10
CA ASN A 15 -24.14 -15.16 -30.50
C ASN A 15 -23.21 -15.76 -29.45
N ALA A 16 -22.01 -16.16 -29.89
CA ALA A 16 -20.89 -16.32 -28.98
C ALA A 16 -20.82 -15.02 -28.18
N GLN A 17 -20.89 -15.14 -26.86
CA GLN A 17 -20.71 -14.03 -25.94
C GLN A 17 -19.32 -13.42 -26.16
N THR A 18 -19.22 -12.48 -27.09
CA THR A 18 -18.10 -11.55 -27.14
C THR A 18 -18.34 -10.51 -26.06
N PHE A 19 -18.12 -10.90 -24.79
CA PHE A 19 -17.80 -9.94 -23.73
C PHE A 19 -16.39 -9.43 -24.04
N TYR A 20 -16.32 -8.38 -24.87
CA TYR A 20 -15.05 -7.79 -25.29
C TYR A 20 -14.28 -7.25 -24.07
N GLY A 21 -13.09 -7.82 -23.84
CA GLY A 21 -11.97 -7.26 -23.09
C GLY A 21 -11.17 -8.31 -22.29
N GLU A 22 -9.85 -8.43 -22.55
CA GLU A 22 -8.85 -9.15 -21.70
C GLU A 22 -8.64 -8.50 -20.31
N ASN A 23 -9.56 -7.62 -19.90
CA ASN A 23 -9.41 -6.77 -18.73
C ASN A 23 -9.92 -7.48 -17.47
N PRO A 24 -9.14 -7.50 -16.38
CA PRO A 24 -9.49 -8.20 -15.15
C PRO A 24 -10.71 -7.57 -14.46
N LEU A 25 -11.53 -8.42 -13.84
CA LEU A 25 -12.65 -8.05 -12.97
C LEU A 25 -12.14 -7.77 -11.55
N ALA A 26 -11.92 -6.52 -11.16
CA ALA A 26 -11.58 -6.17 -9.78
C ALA A 26 -12.75 -5.41 -9.12
N HIS A 27 -13.55 -6.13 -8.33
CA HIS A 27 -14.61 -5.53 -7.51
C HIS A 27 -14.08 -5.15 -6.13
N THR A 28 -14.34 -3.91 -5.72
CA THR A 28 -13.32 -3.19 -4.98
C THR A 28 -13.91 -1.99 -4.26
N TYR A 29 -13.39 -1.68 -3.07
CA TYR A 29 -13.47 -0.36 -2.47
C TYR A 29 -12.07 0.21 -2.28
N SER A 30 -11.94 1.51 -2.47
CA SER A 30 -10.67 2.20 -2.41
C SER A 30 -10.83 3.69 -2.15
N ILE A 31 -9.71 4.32 -1.81
CA ILE A 31 -9.60 5.73 -1.51
C ILE A 31 -8.38 6.31 -2.21
N VAL A 32 -8.52 7.51 -2.78
CA VAL A 32 -7.40 8.40 -3.12
C VAL A 32 -7.46 9.63 -2.23
N ALA A 33 -6.34 10.07 -1.68
CA ALA A 33 -6.33 11.23 -0.80
C ALA A 33 -5.00 11.97 -0.81
N ARG A 34 -5.05 13.25 -0.44
CA ARG A 34 -3.89 14.08 -0.14
C ARG A 34 -3.99 14.61 1.29
N ASP A 35 -2.90 14.52 2.02
CA ASP A 35 -2.81 15.16 3.32
C ASP A 35 -2.69 16.68 3.13
N THR A 36 -3.60 17.44 3.75
CA THR A 36 -3.65 18.90 3.55
C THR A 36 -2.52 19.65 4.25
N VAL A 37 -1.81 19.00 5.18
CA VAL A 37 -0.69 19.57 5.94
C VAL A 37 0.64 19.20 5.29
N THR A 38 0.88 17.92 5.02
CA THR A 38 2.16 17.45 4.47
C THR A 38 2.21 17.50 2.95
N GLY A 39 1.04 17.46 2.29
CA GLY A 39 0.92 17.35 0.85
C GLY A 39 1.20 15.96 0.29
N GLU A 40 1.50 14.97 1.14
CA GLU A 40 1.62 13.56 0.77
C GLU A 40 0.33 13.11 0.10
N MET A 41 0.46 12.19 -0.86
CA MET A 41 -0.67 11.65 -1.60
C MET A 41 -0.66 10.13 -1.48
N GLY A 42 -1.84 9.52 -1.44
CA GLY A 42 -1.91 8.07 -1.32
C GLY A 42 -3.15 7.47 -1.93
N VAL A 43 -3.04 6.19 -2.22
CA VAL A 43 -4.10 5.33 -2.73
C VAL A 43 -4.08 4.03 -1.93
N ALA A 44 -5.26 3.59 -1.50
CA ALA A 44 -5.41 2.34 -0.77
C ALA A 44 -6.65 1.60 -1.26
N VAL A 45 -6.57 0.27 -1.30
CA VAL A 45 -7.57 -0.59 -1.93
C VAL A 45 -7.69 -1.94 -1.22
N GLN A 46 -8.89 -2.52 -1.24
CA GLN A 46 -9.13 -3.93 -0.90
C GLN A 46 -10.11 -4.53 -1.91
N SER A 47 -9.87 -5.79 -2.32
CA SER A 47 -10.74 -6.54 -3.21
C SER A 47 -10.75 -8.05 -2.93
N HIS A 48 -11.86 -8.73 -3.28
CA HIS A 48 -11.83 -10.17 -3.53
C HIS A 48 -11.29 -10.46 -4.95
N TRP A 49 -10.03 -10.11 -5.16
CA TRP A 49 -9.29 -10.35 -6.40
C TRP A 49 -7.84 -10.61 -6.04
N PHE A 50 -7.15 -11.44 -6.80
CA PHE A 50 -5.73 -11.67 -6.57
C PHE A 50 -4.92 -10.41 -6.92
N SER A 51 -4.06 -9.98 -6.00
CA SER A 51 -3.08 -8.92 -6.27
C SER A 51 -3.64 -7.58 -6.76
N VAL A 52 -4.72 -7.09 -6.14
CA VAL A 52 -5.44 -5.90 -6.60
C VAL A 52 -4.57 -4.63 -6.71
N GLY A 53 -3.57 -4.48 -5.83
CA GLY A 53 -2.74 -3.30 -5.78
C GLY A 53 -1.96 -3.03 -7.06
N THR A 54 -1.56 -4.08 -7.78
CA THR A 54 -0.75 -3.98 -9.01
C THR A 54 -1.51 -3.41 -10.21
N ILE A 55 -2.84 -3.44 -10.16
CA ILE A 55 -3.71 -3.01 -11.27
C ILE A 55 -4.56 -1.80 -10.90
N VAL A 56 -4.90 -1.60 -9.62
CA VAL A 56 -5.76 -0.51 -9.17
C VAL A 56 -4.97 0.70 -8.68
N SER A 57 -3.86 0.50 -7.96
CA SER A 57 -3.22 1.56 -7.17
C SER A 57 -2.01 2.17 -7.87
N TRP A 58 -2.11 3.45 -8.22
CA TRP A 58 -1.06 4.19 -8.89
C TRP A 58 -0.77 5.51 -8.16
N GLY A 59 0.51 5.86 -8.05
CA GLY A 59 0.93 7.09 -7.39
C GLY A 59 2.32 7.52 -7.80
N GLU A 60 2.52 8.83 -7.92
CA GLU A 60 3.79 9.44 -8.24
C GLU A 60 3.96 10.76 -7.48
N ALA A 61 5.09 10.90 -6.79
CA ALA A 61 5.40 12.08 -6.00
C ALA A 61 5.43 13.34 -6.85
N GLY A 62 4.86 14.43 -6.35
CA GLY A 62 4.73 15.69 -7.11
C GLY A 62 3.74 15.67 -8.28
N VAL A 63 3.11 14.54 -8.60
CA VAL A 63 2.21 14.39 -9.75
C VAL A 63 0.78 14.12 -9.32
N GLY A 64 0.53 13.01 -8.61
CA GLY A 64 -0.82 12.62 -8.22
C GLY A 64 -0.96 11.13 -7.89
N VAL A 65 -2.21 10.71 -7.68
CA VAL A 65 -2.61 9.32 -7.44
C VAL A 65 -3.87 8.98 -8.24
N VAL A 66 -3.95 7.72 -8.67
CA VAL A 66 -5.06 7.19 -9.49
C VAL A 66 -5.50 5.83 -8.94
N ALA A 67 -6.82 5.65 -8.85
CA ALA A 67 -7.47 4.37 -8.58
C ALA A 67 -8.40 3.99 -9.75
N THR A 68 -8.10 2.92 -10.48
CA THR A 68 -8.96 2.37 -11.54
C THR A 68 -9.52 1.01 -11.14
N GLN A 69 -10.84 0.82 -11.18
CA GLN A 69 -11.50 -0.37 -10.63
C GLN A 69 -12.80 -0.76 -11.35
N SER A 70 -13.50 -1.77 -10.82
CA SER A 70 -14.63 -2.46 -11.44
C SER A 70 -14.16 -3.34 -12.60
N PHE A 71 -14.48 -2.99 -13.84
CA PHE A 71 -13.82 -3.59 -15.00
C PHE A 71 -12.57 -2.78 -15.29
N VAL A 72 -11.46 -3.14 -14.65
CA VAL A 72 -10.22 -2.33 -14.65
C VAL A 72 -9.72 -2.10 -16.06
N ASN A 73 -9.38 -0.85 -16.38
CA ASN A 73 -8.54 -0.54 -17.53
C ASN A 73 -7.19 -0.10 -16.99
N VAL A 74 -6.24 -1.05 -16.94
CA VAL A 74 -4.92 -0.85 -16.28
C VAL A 74 -4.19 0.37 -16.82
N SER A 75 -4.40 0.69 -18.10
CA SER A 75 -3.76 1.85 -18.75
C SER A 75 -4.14 3.20 -18.12
N PHE A 76 -5.30 3.30 -17.46
CA PHE A 76 -5.74 4.55 -16.81
C PHE A 76 -4.79 5.01 -15.70
N GLY A 77 -4.12 4.07 -15.02
CA GLY A 77 -3.13 4.39 -14.00
C GLY A 77 -1.93 5.17 -14.55
N PRO A 78 -1.03 4.52 -15.34
CA PRO A 78 0.15 5.17 -15.88
C PRO A 78 -0.18 6.32 -16.86
N ASN A 79 -1.25 6.20 -17.68
CA ASN A 79 -1.63 7.29 -18.59
C ASN A 79 -2.21 8.48 -17.82
N GLY A 80 -2.97 8.24 -16.75
CA GLY A 80 -3.48 9.30 -15.89
C GLY A 80 -2.35 10.07 -15.22
N LEU A 81 -1.37 9.37 -14.63
CA LEU A 81 -0.17 9.99 -14.08
C LEU A 81 0.65 10.74 -15.14
N ALA A 82 0.74 10.22 -16.36
CA ALA A 82 1.43 10.90 -17.44
C ALA A 82 0.79 12.24 -17.81
N LEU A 83 -0.53 12.27 -17.95
CA LEU A 83 -1.27 13.51 -18.23
C LEU A 83 -1.19 14.51 -17.06
N LEU A 84 -1.26 14.04 -15.82
CA LEU A 84 -1.05 14.91 -14.65
C LEU A 84 0.35 15.54 -14.67
N ARG A 85 1.38 14.78 -15.06
CA ARG A 85 2.75 15.27 -15.20
C ARG A 85 2.90 16.33 -16.30
N GLU A 86 2.09 16.25 -17.35
CA GLU A 86 2.01 17.26 -18.42
C GLU A 86 1.28 18.55 -17.97
N GLY A 87 0.69 18.56 -16.77
CA GLY A 87 0.08 19.73 -16.15
C GLY A 87 -1.44 19.81 -16.27
N PHE A 88 -2.09 18.77 -16.82
CA PHE A 88 -3.55 18.65 -16.78
C PHE A 88 -4.04 18.49 -15.33
N ASN A 89 -5.20 19.05 -15.02
CA ASN A 89 -5.82 18.83 -13.71
C ASN A 89 -6.58 17.49 -13.69
N ALA A 90 -6.95 17.01 -12.50
CA ALA A 90 -7.63 15.73 -12.33
C ALA A 90 -8.90 15.56 -13.21
N GLN A 91 -9.69 16.61 -13.40
CA GLN A 91 -10.91 16.57 -14.21
C GLN A 91 -10.59 16.45 -15.71
N ASP A 92 -9.64 17.22 -16.21
CA ASP A 92 -9.22 17.14 -17.63
C ASP A 92 -8.69 15.73 -17.96
N VAL A 93 -7.92 15.14 -17.04
CA VAL A 93 -7.40 13.77 -17.19
C VAL A 93 -8.53 12.76 -17.18
N LEU A 94 -9.48 12.87 -16.25
CA LEU A 94 -10.66 12.00 -16.19
C LEU A 94 -11.43 12.04 -17.51
N ASP A 95 -11.77 13.24 -17.98
CA ASP A 95 -12.58 13.42 -19.19
C ASP A 95 -11.90 12.82 -20.41
N LYS A 96 -10.58 13.03 -20.56
CA LYS A 96 -9.79 12.46 -21.65
C LYS A 96 -9.77 10.92 -21.63
N LEU A 97 -9.49 10.31 -20.48
CA LEU A 97 -9.43 8.85 -20.35
C LEU A 97 -10.80 8.18 -20.58
N ILE A 98 -11.88 8.81 -20.10
CA ILE A 98 -13.25 8.29 -20.22
C ILE A 98 -13.82 8.51 -21.63
N GLU A 99 -13.48 9.60 -22.31
CA GLU A 99 -13.91 9.84 -23.69
C GLU A 99 -13.33 8.81 -24.67
N GLU A 100 -12.08 8.41 -24.45
CA GLU A 100 -11.34 7.48 -25.31
C GLU A 100 -11.69 5.98 -25.06
N ASP A 101 -12.38 5.64 -23.97
CA ASP A 101 -12.72 4.26 -23.61
C ASP A 101 -14.15 3.85 -24.01
N GLU A 102 -14.27 3.01 -25.04
CA GLU A 102 -15.56 2.43 -25.47
C GLU A 102 -16.24 1.62 -24.34
N GLY A 103 -15.46 1.07 -23.41
CA GLY A 103 -15.91 0.33 -22.25
C GLY A 103 -16.23 1.20 -21.02
N ARG A 104 -16.19 2.53 -21.14
CA ARG A 104 -16.38 3.49 -20.02
C ARG A 104 -17.56 3.16 -19.11
N ASP A 105 -18.67 2.69 -19.65
CA ASP A 105 -19.87 2.34 -18.88
C ASP A 105 -19.62 1.30 -17.77
N TYR A 106 -18.56 0.50 -17.86
CA TYR A 106 -18.16 -0.52 -16.88
C TYR A 106 -17.02 -0.09 -15.95
N ARG A 107 -16.48 1.13 -16.13
CA ARG A 107 -15.30 1.61 -15.41
C ARG A 107 -15.71 2.36 -14.16
N GLN A 108 -14.85 2.28 -13.15
CA GLN A 108 -14.84 3.22 -12.03
C GLN A 108 -13.43 3.78 -11.88
N LEU A 109 -13.30 5.09 -11.78
CA LEU A 109 -12.01 5.80 -11.80
C LEU A 109 -12.05 6.94 -10.79
N ALA A 110 -10.98 7.08 -10.00
CA ALA A 110 -10.74 8.24 -9.15
C ALA A 110 -9.32 8.76 -9.40
N ILE A 111 -9.19 10.07 -9.55
CA ILE A 111 -7.93 10.77 -9.80
C ILE A 111 -7.82 11.90 -8.79
N LEU A 112 -6.66 12.01 -8.15
CA LEU A 112 -6.28 13.18 -7.36
C LEU A 112 -4.94 13.70 -7.87
N ASP A 113 -4.87 15.00 -8.16
CA ASP A 113 -3.63 15.65 -8.59
C ASP A 113 -2.85 16.27 -7.42
N ALA A 114 -1.59 16.64 -7.67
CA ALA A 114 -0.71 17.23 -6.65
C ALA A 114 -1.20 18.58 -6.08
N LYS A 115 -2.16 19.25 -6.75
CA LYS A 115 -2.79 20.48 -6.26
C LYS A 115 -4.03 20.20 -5.39
N GLY A 116 -4.40 18.93 -5.26
CA GLY A 116 -5.54 18.48 -4.46
C GLY A 116 -6.88 18.52 -5.20
N ASN A 117 -6.88 18.71 -6.52
CA ASN A 117 -8.13 18.55 -7.29
C ASN A 117 -8.48 17.06 -7.38
N VAL A 118 -9.77 16.76 -7.34
CA VAL A 118 -10.29 15.40 -7.33
C VAL A 118 -11.31 15.24 -8.45
N ALA A 119 -11.20 14.15 -9.21
CA ALA A 119 -12.17 13.81 -10.25
C ALA A 119 -12.51 12.33 -10.16
N THR A 120 -13.79 12.00 -10.37
CA THR A 120 -14.31 10.65 -10.21
C THR A 120 -15.30 10.30 -11.31
N TYR A 121 -15.31 9.03 -11.69
CA TYR A 121 -16.26 8.48 -12.64
C TYR A 121 -16.77 7.13 -12.14
N SER A 122 -18.06 6.88 -12.30
CA SER A 122 -18.69 5.57 -12.07
C SER A 122 -19.63 5.29 -13.22
N GLY A 123 -19.23 4.35 -14.06
CA GLY A 123 -19.99 3.96 -15.24
C GLY A 123 -21.35 3.36 -14.87
N LYS A 124 -22.36 3.61 -15.70
CA LYS A 124 -23.75 3.19 -15.48
C LYS A 124 -23.96 1.66 -15.46
N LYS A 125 -22.96 0.88 -15.82
CA LYS A 125 -22.94 -0.59 -15.83
C LYS A 125 -21.94 -1.19 -14.84
N CYS A 126 -21.36 -0.39 -13.93
CA CYS A 126 -20.74 -0.95 -12.73
C CYS A 126 -21.76 -1.86 -12.02
N THR A 127 -21.30 -2.98 -11.47
CA THR A 127 -22.17 -3.86 -10.68
C THR A 127 -22.84 -3.06 -9.56
N PRO A 128 -24.16 -3.22 -9.29
CA PRO A 128 -24.89 -2.46 -8.28
C PRO A 128 -24.24 -2.43 -6.89
N GLU A 129 -24.75 -1.50 -6.08
CA GLU A 129 -24.11 -1.04 -4.85
C GLU A 129 -22.72 -0.48 -5.20
N ALA A 130 -22.73 0.39 -6.23
CA ALA A 130 -21.59 1.14 -6.72
C ALA A 130 -21.83 2.64 -6.62
N GLY A 131 -20.83 3.34 -6.13
CA GLY A 131 -20.87 4.77 -5.93
C GLY A 131 -19.52 5.34 -5.55
N HIS A 132 -19.48 6.66 -5.44
CA HIS A 132 -18.32 7.39 -4.96
C HIS A 132 -18.78 8.65 -4.21
N LEU A 133 -17.92 9.16 -3.34
CA LEU A 133 -18.05 10.47 -2.73
C LEU A 133 -16.71 11.18 -2.76
N GLN A 134 -16.76 12.48 -3.00
CA GLN A 134 -15.60 13.36 -2.89
C GLN A 134 -15.65 14.12 -1.56
N GLY A 135 -14.49 14.55 -1.09
CA GLY A 135 -14.36 15.50 0.00
C GLY A 135 -13.18 16.44 -0.24
N ASN A 136 -12.72 17.11 0.83
CA ASN A 136 -11.60 18.03 0.72
C ASN A 136 -10.30 17.28 0.42
N GLN A 137 -9.86 17.30 -0.84
CA GLN A 137 -8.64 16.62 -1.33
C GLN A 137 -8.65 15.10 -1.12
N PHE A 138 -9.80 14.44 -1.30
CA PHE A 138 -9.90 12.99 -1.37
C PHE A 138 -11.15 12.52 -2.11
N SER A 139 -11.16 11.25 -2.52
CA SER A 139 -12.36 10.52 -2.88
C SER A 139 -12.33 9.08 -2.37
N VAL A 140 -13.52 8.58 -2.04
CA VAL A 140 -13.78 7.17 -1.75
C VAL A 140 -14.74 6.63 -2.78
N GLN A 141 -14.52 5.40 -3.22
CA GLN A 141 -15.32 4.76 -4.27
C GLN A 141 -15.41 3.26 -4.03
N ALA A 142 -16.55 2.69 -4.40
CA ALA A 142 -16.78 1.25 -4.29
C ALA A 142 -17.75 0.74 -5.35
N ASN A 143 -17.71 -0.57 -5.62
CA ASN A 143 -18.67 -1.27 -6.48
C ASN A 143 -18.86 -2.73 -6.02
N MET A 144 -20.03 -3.33 -6.28
CA MET A 144 -20.37 -4.68 -5.83
C MET A 144 -20.29 -4.84 -4.30
N MET A 145 -20.67 -3.80 -3.57
CA MET A 145 -20.68 -3.84 -2.11
C MET A 145 -21.88 -4.63 -1.60
N LYS A 146 -21.77 -5.15 -0.37
CA LYS A 146 -22.92 -5.77 0.30
C LYS A 146 -24.06 -4.77 0.56
N TYR A 147 -23.71 -3.50 0.82
CA TYR A 147 -24.64 -2.41 1.09
C TYR A 147 -24.18 -1.11 0.41
N ASP A 148 -25.12 -0.24 0.04
CA ASP A 148 -24.86 1.07 -0.55
C ASP A 148 -24.32 2.13 0.44
N THR A 149 -24.17 1.74 1.72
CA THR A 149 -23.67 2.60 2.79
C THR A 149 -22.14 2.63 2.87
N VAL A 150 -21.43 1.70 2.21
CA VAL A 150 -19.98 1.51 2.38
C VAL A 150 -19.18 2.78 2.10
N TRP A 151 -19.35 3.41 0.94
CA TRP A 151 -18.58 4.62 0.61
C TRP A 151 -18.96 5.85 1.47
N ARG A 152 -20.15 5.85 2.09
CA ARG A 152 -20.52 6.89 3.07
C ARG A 152 -19.72 6.71 4.37
N VAL A 153 -19.66 5.49 4.88
CA VAL A 153 -18.85 5.15 6.05
C VAL A 153 -17.37 5.45 5.79
N MET A 154 -16.84 5.09 4.61
CA MET A 154 -15.47 5.42 4.23
C MET A 154 -15.19 6.92 4.31
N LYS A 155 -16.10 7.76 3.76
CA LYS A 155 -15.97 9.21 3.79
C LYS A 155 -15.94 9.73 5.23
N GLU A 156 -16.91 9.33 6.04
CA GLU A 156 -17.04 9.75 7.44
C GLU A 156 -15.82 9.33 8.26
N THR A 157 -15.30 8.12 8.06
CA THR A 157 -14.09 7.64 8.73
C THR A 157 -12.88 8.48 8.33
N PHE A 158 -12.66 8.72 7.03
CA PHE A 158 -11.49 9.49 6.58
C PHE A 158 -11.50 10.93 7.11
N GLU A 159 -12.67 11.57 7.15
CA GLU A 159 -12.84 12.94 7.65
C GLU A 159 -12.61 13.05 9.16
N ASN A 160 -12.94 12.01 9.94
CA ASN A 160 -12.82 12.02 11.39
C ASN A 160 -11.52 11.37 11.92
N SER A 161 -10.82 10.62 11.08
CA SER A 161 -9.55 9.98 11.40
C SER A 161 -8.41 11.00 11.62
N LYS A 162 -7.43 10.62 12.43
CA LYS A 162 -6.24 11.41 12.75
C LYS A 162 -5.00 10.54 12.58
N GLY A 163 -3.83 11.18 12.43
CA GLY A 163 -2.56 10.51 12.23
C GLY A 163 -1.99 10.76 10.84
N SER A 164 -1.00 9.97 10.46
CA SER A 164 -0.41 10.02 9.11
C SER A 164 -1.43 9.68 8.04
N LEU A 165 -1.17 10.10 6.79
CA LEU A 165 -2.03 9.75 5.66
C LEU A 165 -2.21 8.23 5.54
N ALA A 166 -1.14 7.46 5.70
CA ALA A 166 -1.17 6.00 5.67
C ALA A 166 -2.13 5.39 6.70
N GLU A 167 -2.11 5.87 7.96
CA GLU A 167 -3.03 5.37 9.00
C GLU A 167 -4.49 5.70 8.66
N ARG A 168 -4.75 6.92 8.18
CA ARG A 168 -6.10 7.37 7.81
C ARG A 168 -6.67 6.59 6.62
N LEU A 169 -5.84 6.29 5.62
CA LEU A 169 -6.20 5.43 4.49
C LEU A 169 -6.54 4.00 4.96
N LEU A 170 -5.72 3.43 5.85
CA LEU A 170 -5.94 2.08 6.38
C LEU A 170 -7.23 1.98 7.22
N LEU A 171 -7.45 2.93 8.14
CA LEU A 171 -8.70 3.02 8.91
C LEU A 171 -9.94 3.13 8.01
N THR A 172 -9.80 3.81 6.87
CA THR A 172 -10.90 3.95 5.90
C THR A 172 -11.26 2.61 5.24
N LEU A 173 -10.26 1.79 4.89
CA LEU A 173 -10.50 0.45 4.35
C LEU A 173 -11.12 -0.48 5.39
N GLU A 174 -10.67 -0.42 6.64
CA GLU A 174 -11.21 -1.24 7.72
C GLU A 174 -12.67 -0.92 8.00
N ALA A 175 -13.02 0.38 8.04
CA ALA A 175 -14.40 0.80 8.20
C ALA A 175 -15.30 0.35 7.02
N ALA A 176 -14.75 0.25 5.81
CA ALA A 176 -15.47 -0.29 4.66
C ALA A 176 -15.73 -1.81 4.81
N GLU A 177 -14.74 -2.56 5.28
CA GLU A 177 -14.87 -4.00 5.56
C GLU A 177 -15.94 -4.24 6.64
N GLU A 178 -15.88 -3.50 7.75
CA GLU A 178 -16.86 -3.57 8.84
C GLU A 178 -18.28 -3.19 8.37
N ALA A 179 -18.39 -2.23 7.45
CA ALA A 179 -19.65 -1.81 6.85
C ALA A 179 -20.20 -2.81 5.81
N GLY A 180 -19.51 -3.93 5.57
CA GLY A 180 -19.96 -5.05 4.75
C GLY A 180 -19.12 -5.34 3.50
N GLY A 181 -18.25 -4.41 3.09
CA GLY A 181 -17.26 -4.58 2.02
C GLY A 181 -17.79 -5.18 0.71
N ASP A 182 -16.88 -5.81 -0.05
CA ASP A 182 -17.19 -6.59 -1.25
C ASP A 182 -18.05 -7.80 -0.85
N ILE A 183 -19.18 -7.99 -1.53
CA ILE A 183 -20.15 -9.06 -1.24
C ILE A 183 -19.55 -10.48 -1.37
N ARG A 184 -18.45 -10.62 -2.11
CA ARG A 184 -17.72 -11.89 -2.29
C ARG A 184 -16.80 -12.21 -1.12
N GLY A 185 -16.51 -11.24 -0.26
CA GLY A 185 -15.55 -11.34 0.84
C GLY A 185 -14.27 -10.57 0.54
N LYS A 186 -13.14 -11.10 0.99
CA LYS A 186 -11.85 -10.41 0.95
C LYS A 186 -10.72 -11.35 0.52
N GLN A 187 -9.72 -10.81 -0.16
CA GLN A 187 -8.58 -11.59 -0.66
C GLN A 187 -7.27 -10.80 -0.69
N SER A 188 -7.27 -9.60 -1.26
CA SER A 188 -6.06 -8.77 -1.37
C SER A 188 -6.32 -7.33 -0.94
N ALA A 189 -5.24 -6.63 -0.60
CA ALA A 189 -5.24 -5.22 -0.26
C ALA A 189 -3.88 -4.57 -0.57
N SER A 190 -3.87 -3.25 -0.79
CA SER A 190 -2.62 -2.48 -0.86
C SER A 190 -2.76 -1.07 -0.32
N LEU A 191 -1.63 -0.49 0.06
CA LEU A 191 -1.46 0.86 0.56
C LEU A 191 -0.21 1.48 -0.08
N LEU A 192 -0.41 2.53 -0.87
CA LEU A 192 0.65 3.31 -1.49
C LEU A 192 0.54 4.76 -1.01
N VAL A 193 1.63 5.32 -0.50
CA VAL A 193 1.77 6.74 -0.13
C VAL A 193 3.06 7.27 -0.75
N VAL A 194 2.97 8.42 -1.40
CA VAL A 194 4.08 9.12 -2.07
C VAL A 194 4.26 10.52 -1.52
N LYS A 195 5.48 11.05 -1.65
CA LYS A 195 5.84 12.41 -1.23
C LYS A 195 5.02 13.48 -1.97
N ALA A 196 4.88 14.63 -1.33
CA ALA A 196 4.29 15.82 -1.94
C ALA A 196 5.11 16.31 -3.15
N GLU A 197 6.44 16.21 -3.07
CA GLU A 197 7.39 16.64 -4.09
C GLU A 197 8.30 15.48 -4.47
N SER A 198 8.67 15.38 -5.74
CA SER A 198 9.60 14.35 -6.21
C SER A 198 11.04 14.71 -5.92
N THR A 199 11.81 13.74 -5.44
CA THR A 199 13.28 13.80 -5.31
C THR A 199 13.99 13.39 -6.61
N GLY A 200 13.24 12.94 -7.63
CA GLY A 200 13.77 12.32 -8.85
C GLY A 200 14.19 10.85 -8.67
N LYS A 201 14.00 10.28 -7.48
CA LYS A 201 14.36 8.91 -7.14
C LYS A 201 13.13 8.17 -6.62
N VAL A 202 12.58 7.28 -7.46
CA VAL A 202 11.32 6.58 -7.17
C VAL A 202 11.36 5.82 -5.83
N TRP A 203 12.50 5.25 -5.45
CA TRP A 203 12.67 4.51 -4.19
C TRP A 203 12.70 5.41 -2.94
N GLU A 204 12.99 6.71 -3.07
CA GLU A 204 12.89 7.69 -1.98
C GLU A 204 11.54 8.42 -1.98
N ASP A 205 10.83 8.41 -3.11
CA ASP A 205 9.57 9.12 -3.33
C ASP A 205 8.34 8.33 -2.84
N ARG A 206 8.46 6.99 -2.76
CA ARG A 206 7.45 6.11 -2.15
C ARG A 206 7.70 6.01 -0.65
N LEU A 207 6.83 6.62 0.14
CA LEU A 207 6.89 6.62 1.60
C LEU A 207 6.36 5.29 2.16
N VAL A 208 5.26 4.80 1.61
CA VAL A 208 4.66 3.50 1.95
C VAL A 208 4.30 2.81 0.65
N ASP A 209 4.65 1.54 0.52
CA ASP A 209 4.27 0.70 -0.63
C ASP A 209 4.12 -0.75 -0.14
N LEU A 210 2.92 -1.08 0.34
CA LEU A 210 2.65 -2.34 1.03
C LEU A 210 1.51 -3.08 0.34
N HIS A 211 1.71 -4.37 0.14
CA HIS A 211 0.82 -5.23 -0.63
C HIS A 211 0.57 -6.54 0.11
N VAL A 212 -0.69 -6.96 0.12
CA VAL A 212 -1.12 -8.31 0.51
C VAL A 212 -1.84 -8.91 -0.69
N GLU A 213 -1.16 -9.80 -1.41
CA GLU A 213 -1.62 -10.27 -2.72
C GLU A 213 -2.71 -11.34 -2.64
N ASP A 214 -2.68 -12.16 -1.56
CA ASP A 214 -3.65 -13.22 -1.27
C ASP A 214 -3.60 -13.57 0.23
N HIS A 215 -4.66 -13.26 0.96
CA HIS A 215 -4.83 -13.61 2.37
C HIS A 215 -6.33 -13.64 2.73
N PRO A 216 -6.80 -14.56 3.59
CA PRO A 216 -8.20 -14.57 4.04
C PRO A 216 -8.58 -13.33 4.87
N GLU A 217 -7.60 -12.64 5.44
CA GLU A 217 -7.75 -11.43 6.26
C GLU A 217 -6.76 -10.35 5.79
N PRO A 218 -6.92 -9.78 4.58
CA PRO A 218 -5.87 -8.97 3.95
C PRO A 218 -5.65 -7.63 4.67
N LEU A 219 -6.67 -7.01 5.26
CA LEU A 219 -6.51 -5.76 6.01
C LEU A 219 -5.82 -5.97 7.36
N VAL A 220 -6.10 -7.08 8.05
CA VAL A 220 -5.37 -7.46 9.27
C VAL A 220 -3.88 -7.62 8.97
N GLU A 221 -3.56 -8.30 7.86
CA GLU A 221 -2.18 -8.49 7.44
C GLU A 221 -1.53 -7.19 6.95
N LEU A 222 -2.26 -6.35 6.20
CA LEU A 222 -1.78 -5.04 5.77
C LEU A 222 -1.49 -4.12 6.97
N ARG A 223 -2.31 -4.16 8.03
CA ARG A 223 -2.04 -3.45 9.29
C ARG A 223 -0.80 -3.98 10.00
N ARG A 224 -0.59 -5.30 10.01
CA ARG A 224 0.63 -5.91 10.54
C ARG A 224 1.86 -5.41 9.77
N LEU A 225 1.81 -5.43 8.44
CA LEU A 225 2.89 -4.93 7.58
C LEU A 225 3.16 -3.44 7.79
N TYR A 226 2.11 -2.63 7.94
CA TYR A 226 2.26 -1.20 8.21
C TYR A 226 2.95 -0.93 9.55
N ARG A 227 2.60 -1.69 10.60
CA ARG A 227 3.31 -1.62 11.89
C ARG A 227 4.78 -2.00 11.78
N VAL A 228 5.10 -3.06 11.04
CA VAL A 228 6.49 -3.47 10.78
C VAL A 228 7.25 -2.37 10.02
N HIS A 229 6.63 -1.79 9.00
CA HIS A 229 7.18 -0.67 8.25
C HIS A 229 7.49 0.53 9.17
N GLN A 230 6.55 0.93 10.04
CA GLN A 230 6.77 2.00 11.02
C GLN A 230 7.93 1.68 11.98
N ALA A 231 8.05 0.44 12.43
CA ALA A 231 9.16 0.02 13.29
C ALA A 231 10.51 0.15 12.58
N TYR A 232 10.62 -0.23 11.30
CA TYR A 232 11.84 -0.02 10.52
C TYR A 232 12.14 1.46 10.26
N GLU A 233 11.13 2.31 10.06
CA GLU A 233 11.33 3.75 9.96
C GLU A 233 11.94 4.34 11.24
N HIS A 234 11.48 3.88 12.41
CA HIS A 234 12.08 4.24 13.69
C HIS A 234 13.52 3.71 13.83
N MET A 235 13.80 2.46 13.41
CA MET A 235 15.17 1.94 13.38
C MET A 235 16.10 2.82 12.54
N ASN A 236 15.69 3.15 11.31
CA ASN A 236 16.49 3.98 10.40
C ASN A 236 16.75 5.39 10.96
N LYS A 237 15.75 5.99 11.64
CA LYS A 237 15.92 7.28 12.33
C LYS A 237 16.87 7.17 13.52
N GLY A 238 16.82 6.05 14.23
CA GLY A 238 17.76 5.75 15.30
C GLY A 238 19.19 5.69 14.77
N ASP A 239 19.43 4.94 13.70
CA ASP A 239 20.75 4.83 13.06
C ASP A 239 21.27 6.19 12.58
N LEU A 240 20.41 6.99 11.93
CA LEU A 240 20.77 8.34 11.49
C LEU A 240 21.08 9.28 12.65
N ALA A 241 20.42 9.14 13.80
CA ALA A 241 20.71 9.93 14.98
C ALA A 241 22.08 9.59 15.56
N ILE A 242 22.47 8.30 15.53
CA ILE A 242 23.82 7.85 15.93
C ILE A 242 24.89 8.46 15.03
N GLU A 243 24.68 8.47 13.71
CA GLU A 243 25.63 9.09 12.75
C GLU A 243 25.88 10.58 13.07
N HIS A 244 24.86 11.27 13.61
CA HIS A 244 24.96 12.66 14.03
C HIS A 244 25.38 12.86 15.49
N GLY A 245 25.62 11.77 16.25
CA GLY A 245 25.99 11.82 17.65
C GLY A 245 24.86 12.16 18.63
N ASP A 246 23.59 12.10 18.19
CA ASP A 246 22.41 12.35 19.02
C ASP A 246 21.92 11.06 19.68
N MET A 247 22.57 10.73 20.81
CA MET A 247 22.28 9.52 21.56
C MET A 247 20.89 9.48 22.19
N GLU A 248 20.35 10.64 22.60
CA GLU A 248 19.03 10.71 23.22
C GLU A 248 17.94 10.38 22.19
N LEU A 249 18.04 10.98 21.01
CA LEU A 249 17.12 10.70 19.91
C LEU A 249 17.25 9.25 19.44
N ALA A 250 18.47 8.74 19.27
CA ALA A 250 18.67 7.35 18.84
C ALA A 250 17.96 6.34 19.75
N MET A 251 18.15 6.48 21.08
CA MET A 251 17.53 5.59 22.05
C MET A 251 16.01 5.71 22.08
N LYS A 252 15.47 6.91 21.89
CA LYS A 252 14.03 7.14 21.78
C LYS A 252 13.45 6.42 20.55
N GLU A 253 14.09 6.56 19.39
CA GLU A 253 13.63 5.95 18.14
C GLU A 253 13.73 4.41 18.20
N TYR A 254 14.83 3.85 18.69
CA TYR A 254 14.93 2.39 18.88
C TYR A 254 13.88 1.84 19.85
N SER A 255 13.59 2.57 20.93
CA SER A 255 12.53 2.15 21.88
C SER A 255 11.16 2.14 21.22
N ALA A 256 10.85 3.14 20.38
CA ALA A 256 9.61 3.18 19.62
C ALA A 256 9.50 2.02 18.61
N ALA A 257 10.61 1.65 17.96
CA ALA A 257 10.65 0.49 17.07
C ALA A 257 10.34 -0.82 17.81
N GLU A 258 10.96 -1.02 18.98
CA GLU A 258 10.74 -2.22 19.80
C GLU A 258 9.32 -2.29 20.38
N GLU A 259 8.71 -1.16 20.76
CA GLU A 259 7.32 -1.13 21.21
C GLU A 259 6.34 -1.55 20.10
N LEU A 260 6.62 -1.16 18.85
CA LEU A 260 5.80 -1.53 17.70
C LEU A 260 5.96 -2.99 17.30
N PHE A 261 7.16 -3.56 17.46
CA PHE A 261 7.45 -4.93 17.03
C PHE A 261 8.40 -5.69 17.97
N PRO A 262 7.96 -6.02 19.20
CA PRO A 262 8.82 -6.50 20.29
C PRO A 262 9.42 -7.90 20.08
N GLU A 263 8.84 -8.71 19.19
CA GLU A 263 9.31 -10.07 18.90
C GLU A 263 10.38 -10.11 17.79
N ASN A 264 10.71 -8.97 17.19
CA ASN A 264 11.70 -8.92 16.12
C ASN A 264 13.13 -9.01 16.67
N LEU A 265 13.74 -10.20 16.53
CA LEU A 265 15.12 -10.45 16.93
C LEU A 265 16.13 -9.61 16.16
N GLU A 266 15.87 -9.36 14.88
CA GLU A 266 16.79 -8.62 14.01
C GLU A 266 16.91 -7.16 14.45
N MET A 267 15.80 -6.51 14.80
CA MET A 267 15.83 -5.13 15.31
C MET A 267 16.63 -5.03 16.62
N LYS A 268 16.39 -5.95 17.55
CA LYS A 268 17.15 -6.03 18.80
C LYS A 268 18.64 -6.28 18.55
N PHE A 269 18.95 -7.17 17.62
CA PHE A 269 20.31 -7.47 17.23
C PHE A 269 21.05 -6.25 16.68
N TRP A 270 20.45 -5.53 15.73
CA TRP A 270 21.05 -4.33 15.16
C TRP A 270 21.21 -3.21 16.19
N ARG A 271 20.23 -3.01 17.09
CA ARG A 271 20.39 -2.09 18.22
C ARG A 271 21.60 -2.46 19.09
N ALA A 272 21.80 -3.74 19.40
CA ALA A 272 22.94 -4.19 20.19
C ALA A 272 24.28 -3.96 19.48
N VAL A 273 24.33 -4.18 18.16
CA VAL A 273 25.49 -3.85 17.32
C VAL A 273 25.78 -2.34 17.36
N THR A 274 24.76 -1.50 17.16
CA THR A 274 24.93 -0.05 17.19
C THR A 274 25.40 0.45 18.56
N LEU A 275 24.80 -0.02 19.66
CA LEU A 275 25.26 0.26 21.03
C LEU A 275 26.72 -0.13 21.24
N THR A 276 27.13 -1.26 20.68
CA THR A 276 28.52 -1.72 20.80
C THR A 276 29.48 -0.77 20.08
N ASN A 277 29.14 -0.34 18.86
CA ASN A 277 29.99 0.54 18.05
C ASN A 277 30.23 1.92 18.67
N ILE A 278 29.30 2.39 19.51
CA ILE A 278 29.43 3.67 20.22
C ILE A 278 30.06 3.52 21.62
N GLY A 279 30.54 2.33 21.99
CA GLY A 279 31.20 2.06 23.27
C GLY A 279 30.27 1.64 24.42
N GLU A 280 28.98 1.43 24.16
CA GLU A 280 27.97 1.03 25.15
C GLU A 280 27.84 -0.50 25.25
N LEU A 281 28.97 -1.21 25.29
CA LEU A 281 29.00 -2.69 25.27
C LEU A 281 28.21 -3.31 26.44
N GLU A 282 28.29 -2.75 27.64
CA GLU A 282 27.56 -3.28 28.81
C GLU A 282 26.04 -3.24 28.64
N SER A 283 25.54 -2.23 27.92
CA SER A 283 24.12 -2.10 27.57
C SER A 283 23.70 -3.07 26.45
N ALA A 284 24.63 -3.43 25.56
CA ALA A 284 24.40 -4.35 24.45
C ALA A 284 24.39 -5.83 24.87
N LEU A 285 25.22 -6.23 25.85
CA LEU A 285 25.38 -7.63 26.25
C LEU A 285 24.07 -8.34 26.66
N PRO A 286 23.14 -7.73 27.44
CA PRO A 286 21.86 -8.35 27.75
C PRO A 286 20.98 -8.58 26.52
N ILE A 287 21.06 -7.68 25.53
CA ILE A 287 20.29 -7.77 24.28
C ILE A 287 20.83 -8.91 23.41
N PHE A 288 22.16 -8.98 23.24
CA PHE A 288 22.80 -10.12 22.56
C PHE A 288 22.44 -11.45 23.23
N LYS A 289 22.42 -11.50 24.57
CA LYS A 289 22.03 -12.70 25.31
C LYS A 289 20.61 -13.14 24.97
N GLU A 290 19.64 -12.21 24.96
CA GLU A 290 18.26 -12.53 24.59
C GLU A 290 18.20 -13.06 23.16
N VAL A 291 18.79 -12.33 22.21
CA VAL A 291 18.75 -12.68 20.78
C VAL A 291 19.37 -14.05 20.52
N PHE A 292 20.56 -14.32 21.07
CA PHE A 292 21.28 -15.58 20.86
C PHE A 292 20.55 -16.77 21.49
N SER A 293 19.90 -16.57 22.64
CA SER A 293 19.11 -17.62 23.30
C SER A 293 17.87 -18.03 22.51
N LYS A 294 17.31 -17.12 21.70
CA LYS A 294 16.13 -17.37 20.86
C LYS A 294 16.49 -17.93 19.49
N ASP A 295 17.59 -17.48 18.90
CA ASP A 295 18.12 -18.02 17.65
C ASP A 295 19.66 -17.89 17.58
N ASN A 296 20.33 -19.05 17.61
CA ASN A 296 21.79 -19.14 17.60
C ASN A 296 22.42 -18.67 16.26
N ASN A 297 21.65 -18.52 15.18
CA ASN A 297 22.17 -17.99 13.91
C ASN A 297 22.70 -16.56 14.07
N TRP A 298 22.11 -15.76 14.96
CA TRP A 298 22.60 -14.41 15.25
C TRP A 298 24.00 -14.43 15.88
N LYS A 299 24.26 -15.38 16.79
CA LYS A 299 25.58 -15.60 17.40
C LYS A 299 26.63 -15.97 16.34
N ILE A 300 26.23 -16.78 15.35
CA ILE A 300 27.07 -17.16 14.20
C ILE A 300 27.29 -15.99 13.23
N LEU A 301 26.30 -15.09 13.09
CA LEU A 301 26.38 -13.90 12.24
C LEU A 301 27.33 -12.85 12.81
N THR A 302 27.30 -12.58 14.11
CA THR A 302 28.08 -11.53 14.81
C THR A 302 29.53 -11.39 14.33
N PRO A 303 30.37 -12.45 14.32
CA PRO A 303 31.77 -12.30 13.91
C PRO A 303 31.94 -11.95 12.41
N LYS A 304 30.94 -12.22 11.57
CA LYS A 304 30.99 -11.89 10.13
C LYS A 304 30.85 -10.39 9.88
N LEU A 305 30.27 -9.64 10.81
CA LEU A 305 30.08 -8.19 10.71
C LEU A 305 31.38 -7.39 10.88
N LEU A 306 32.46 -8.01 11.36
CA LEU A 306 33.77 -7.37 11.40
C LEU A 306 34.35 -7.16 9.99
N VAL A 307 34.01 -8.04 9.04
CA VAL A 307 34.57 -8.02 7.68
C VAL A 307 34.16 -6.76 6.91
N ASN A 308 32.95 -6.26 7.16
CA ASN A 308 32.41 -5.07 6.51
C ASN A 308 32.30 -3.88 7.48
N GLU A 309 32.98 -3.94 8.62
CA GLU A 309 33.06 -2.85 9.60
C GLU A 309 31.69 -2.42 10.18
N LEU A 310 30.66 -3.28 10.05
CA LEU A 310 29.36 -3.08 10.69
C LEU A 310 29.43 -3.30 12.21
N LEU A 311 30.40 -4.09 12.68
CA LEU A 311 30.70 -4.24 14.10
C LEU A 311 32.19 -3.95 14.35
N ASN A 312 32.45 -2.91 15.15
CA ASN A 312 33.78 -2.39 15.43
C ASN A 312 34.17 -2.69 16.87
N VAL A 313 34.82 -3.85 17.08
CA VAL A 313 35.21 -4.35 18.40
C VAL A 313 36.60 -4.99 18.37
N SER A 314 37.29 -4.96 19.52
CA SER A 314 38.48 -5.77 19.74
C SER A 314 38.16 -7.27 19.79
N GLU A 315 39.16 -8.12 19.58
CA GLU A 315 39.01 -9.57 19.72
C GLU A 315 38.49 -9.95 21.12
N THR A 316 38.95 -9.26 22.17
CA THR A 316 38.48 -9.41 23.54
C THR A 316 37.00 -9.09 23.71
N GLU A 317 36.51 -8.00 23.13
CA GLU A 317 35.10 -7.62 23.19
C GLU A 317 34.23 -8.57 22.37
N LEU A 318 34.70 -9.02 21.21
CA LEU A 318 34.02 -10.04 20.42
C LEU A 318 33.84 -11.33 21.23
N GLN A 319 34.88 -11.81 21.93
CA GLN A 319 34.77 -12.99 22.79
C GLN A 319 33.77 -12.77 23.93
N ARG A 320 33.72 -11.56 24.51
CA ARG A 320 32.70 -11.22 25.53
C ARG A 320 31.29 -11.31 24.96
N ILE A 321 31.04 -10.73 23.78
CA ILE A 321 29.74 -10.82 23.09
C ILE A 321 29.38 -12.28 22.82
N LEU A 322 30.30 -13.06 22.26
CA LEU A 322 30.04 -14.48 21.95
C LEU A 322 29.93 -15.37 23.20
N SER A 323 30.35 -14.90 24.37
CA SER A 323 30.20 -15.65 25.63
C SER A 323 28.80 -15.55 26.25
N VAL A 324 27.93 -14.66 25.76
CA VAL A 324 26.56 -14.57 26.24
C VAL A 324 25.63 -15.53 25.48
N GLY A 325 24.51 -15.89 26.12
CA GLY A 325 23.39 -16.58 25.46
C GLY A 325 23.56 -18.09 25.27
N ASP A 326 24.34 -18.76 26.13
CA ASP A 326 24.33 -20.22 26.26
C ASP A 326 23.14 -20.73 27.10
#